data_AF-A0A920AHE7-F1
#
_entry.id   AF-A0A920AHE7-F1
#
_cell.length_a   1.000
_cell.length_b   1.000
_cell.length_c   1.000
_cell.angle_alpha   90.00
_cell.angle_beta   90.00
_cell.angle_gamma   90.00
#
_symmetry.space_group_name_H-M   'P 1'
#
loop_
_entity.id
_entity.type
_entity.pdbx_description
1 polymer ?
#
loop_
_entity_poly.entity_id
_entity_poly.type
_entity_poly.pdbx_seq_one_letter_code
_entity_poly.pdbx_strand_id
1 'polypeptide(L)'
;MPVMHKILGLDLVSANMNKTFIIAVYTLAALLVFANNVELEWVLGLFLAFGMALGGMIGAKASVSFGGAFIKLILFMALSLMIVN
;
A
#
# COMPACT_ATOMS: atom_id res chain seq x y z
N MET A 1 11.31 -0.86 -0.20
CA MET A 1 12.50 -1.34 0.53
C MET A 1 13.74 -0.87 -0.22
N PRO A 2 14.61 -0.05 0.38
CA PRO A 2 15.84 0.42 -0.28
C PRO A 2 16.77 -0.75 -0.63
N VAL A 3 16.73 -1.85 0.12
CA VAL A 3 17.50 -3.07 -0.14
C VAL A 3 17.14 -3.70 -1.49
N MET A 4 15.86 -3.97 -1.75
CA MET A 4 15.45 -4.60 -3.03
C MET A 4 15.75 -3.72 -4.25
N HIS A 5 15.55 -2.41 -4.14
CA HIS A 5 15.79 -1.50 -5.25
C HIS A 5 17.29 -1.19 -5.45
N LYS A 6 18.04 -0.95 -4.37
CA LYS A 6 19.44 -0.53 -4.44
C LYS A 6 20.44 -1.69 -4.48
N ILE A 7 20.10 -2.85 -3.91
CA ILE A 7 21.01 -4.00 -3.79
C ILE A 7 20.65 -5.10 -4.78
N LEU A 8 19.36 -5.43 -4.93
CA LEU A 8 18.90 -6.47 -5.87
C LEU A 8 18.63 -5.94 -7.29
N GLY A 9 18.78 -4.62 -7.52
CA GLY A 9 18.57 -4.02 -8.85
C GLY A 9 17.13 -4.09 -9.38
N LEU A 10 16.16 -4.44 -8.53
CA LEU A 10 14.76 -4.47 -8.93
C LEU A 10 14.27 -3.06 -9.19
N ASP A 11 13.48 -2.88 -10.24
CA ASP A 11 12.81 -1.62 -10.51
C ASP A 11 11.78 -1.30 -9.39
N LEU A 12 11.37 -0.03 -9.32
CA LEU A 12 10.50 0.43 -8.22
C LEU A 12 9.15 -0.28 -8.20
N VAL A 13 8.64 -0.73 -9.35
CA VAL A 13 7.36 -1.43 -9.44
C VAL A 13 7.50 -2.84 -8.86
N SER A 14 8.49 -3.62 -9.31
CA SER A 14 8.72 -4.99 -8.81
C SER A 14 9.04 -5.04 -7.32
N ALA A 15 9.85 -4.11 -6.83
CA ALA A 15 10.15 -4.02 -5.39
C ALA A 15 8.89 -3.65 -4.57
N ASN A 16 8.01 -2.81 -5.10
CA ASN A 16 6.77 -2.44 -4.43
C ASN A 16 5.74 -3.58 -4.45
N MET A 17 5.64 -4.35 -5.55
CA MET A 17 4.75 -5.51 -5.63
C MET A 17 5.04 -6.56 -4.55
N ASN A 18 6.32 -6.94 -4.39
CA ASN A 18 6.72 -7.90 -3.35
C ASN A 18 6.40 -7.39 -1.95
N LYS A 19 6.63 -6.10 -1.68
CA LYS A 19 6.27 -5.47 -0.40
C LYS A 19 4.76 -5.56 -0.15
N THR A 20 3.93 -5.17 -1.11
CA THR A 20 2.47 -5.19 -0.98
C THR A 20 1.94 -6.60 -0.78
N PHE A 21 2.53 -7.60 -1.45
CA PHE A 21 2.17 -9.00 -1.24
C PHE A 21 2.41 -9.46 0.20
N ILE A 22 3.61 -9.17 0.76
CA ILE A 22 3.92 -9.48 2.15
C ILE A 22 2.95 -8.76 3.10
N ILE A 23 2.62 -7.50 2.82
CA ILE A 23 1.65 -6.72 3.59
C ILE A 23 0.27 -7.37 3.60
N ALA A 24 -0.22 -7.80 2.44
CA ALA A 24 -1.53 -8.45 2.33
C ALA A 24 -1.60 -9.69 3.22
N VAL A 25 -0.56 -10.54 3.20
CA VAL A 25 -0.51 -11.78 3.99
C VAL A 25 -0.61 -11.49 5.49
N TYR A 26 0.24 -10.61 6.04
CA TYR A 26 0.20 -10.36 7.48
C TYR A 26 -1.04 -9.52 7.87
N THR A 27 -1.62 -8.74 6.97
CA THR A 27 -2.85 -7.98 7.25
C THR A 27 -4.04 -8.92 7.44
N LEU A 28 -4.13 -10.02 6.67
CA LEU A 28 -5.14 -11.06 6.90
C LEU A 28 -4.98 -11.72 8.27
N ALA A 29 -3.75 -12.06 8.64
CA ALA A 29 -3.45 -12.59 9.97
C ALA A 29 -3.81 -11.59 11.08
N ALA A 30 -3.46 -10.31 10.89
CA ALA A 30 -3.80 -9.24 11.83
C ALA A 30 -5.32 -9.10 11.99
N LEU A 31 -6.09 -9.10 10.89
CA LEU A 31 -7.55 -9.03 10.94
C LEU A 31 -8.16 -10.17 11.78
N LEU A 32 -7.66 -11.40 11.62
CA LEU A 32 -8.10 -12.54 12.44
C LEU A 32 -7.77 -12.36 13.92
N VAL A 33 -6.58 -11.87 14.24
CA VAL A 33 -6.18 -11.60 15.63
C VAL A 33 -7.06 -10.49 16.22
N PHE A 34 -7.25 -9.38 15.52
CA PHE A 34 -8.08 -8.27 16.00
C PHE A 34 -9.54 -8.64 16.16
N ALA A 35 -10.11 -9.42 15.22
CA ALA A 35 -11.49 -9.89 15.32
C ALA A 35 -11.75 -10.77 16.55
N ASN A 36 -10.73 -11.45 17.09
CA ASN A 36 -10.84 -12.29 18.28
C ASN A 36 -10.48 -11.56 19.59
N ASN A 37 -9.72 -10.46 19.54
CA ASN A 37 -9.20 -9.78 20.73
C ASN A 37 -9.84 -8.41 20.98
N VAL A 38 -10.52 -7.84 19.99
CA VAL A 38 -11.07 -6.47 20.04
C VAL A 38 -12.44 -6.44 19.37
N GLU A 39 -13.36 -5.60 19.87
CA GLU A 39 -14.61 -5.31 19.18
C GLU A 39 -14.34 -4.53 17.89
N LEU A 40 -14.69 -5.11 16.75
CA LEU A 40 -14.57 -4.48 15.44
C LEU A 40 -15.93 -3.94 14.99
N GLU A 41 -15.95 -2.67 14.60
CA GLU A 41 -17.08 -2.07 13.89
C GLU A 41 -17.13 -2.59 12.44
N TRP A 42 -17.73 -3.76 12.23
CA TRP A 42 -17.71 -4.49 10.96
C TRP A 42 -18.26 -3.69 9.77
N VAL A 43 -19.30 -2.88 9.99
CA VAL A 43 -19.92 -2.06 8.93
C VAL A 43 -18.93 -1.00 8.44
N LEU A 44 -18.36 -0.22 9.36
CA LEU A 44 -17.34 0.78 9.03
C LEU A 44 -16.09 0.12 8.45
N GLY A 45 -15.68 -1.02 9.01
CA GLY A 45 -14.56 -1.82 8.52
C GLY A 45 -14.73 -2.27 7.07
N LEU A 46 -15.92 -2.71 6.68
CA LEU A 46 -16.21 -3.11 5.29
C LEU A 46 -16.17 -1.92 4.33
N PHE A 47 -16.76 -0.77 4.70
CA PHE A 47 -16.69 0.44 3.88
C PHE A 47 -15.23 0.92 3.72
N LEU A 48 -14.45 0.88 4.79
CA LEU A 48 -13.04 1.23 4.76
C LEU A 48 -12.23 0.26 3.89
N ALA A 49 -12.43 -1.05 4.06
CA ALA A 49 -11.78 -2.08 3.26
C ALA A 49 -12.10 -1.91 1.78
N PHE A 50 -13.36 -1.61 1.45
CA PHE A 50 -13.78 -1.33 0.08
C PHE A 50 -13.11 -0.09 -0.50
N GLY A 51 -13.09 1.02 0.24
CA GLY A 51 -12.41 2.26 -0.18
C GLY A 51 -10.91 2.06 -0.37
N MET A 52 -10.25 1.37 0.56
CA MET A 52 -8.83 1.01 0.47
C MET A 52 -8.55 0.10 -0.72
N ALA A 53 -9.40 -0.90 -0.98
CA ALA A 53 -9.26 -1.79 -2.12
C ALA A 53 -9.42 -1.04 -3.45
N LEU A 54 -10.43 -0.18 -3.58
CA LEU A 54 -10.63 0.65 -4.76
C LEU A 54 -9.43 1.59 -5.01
N GLY A 55 -9.02 2.34 -3.99
CA GLY A 55 -7.88 3.25 -4.09
C GLY A 55 -6.58 2.50 -4.42
N GLY A 56 -6.37 1.34 -3.80
CA GLY A 56 -5.24 0.46 -4.06
C GLY A 56 -5.22 -0.09 -5.49
N MET A 57 -6.36 -0.54 -6.01
CA MET A 57 -6.48 -1.03 -7.40
C MET A 57 -6.16 0.06 -8.43
N ILE A 58 -6.72 1.26 -8.25
CA ILE A 58 -6.47 2.40 -9.14
C ILE A 58 -5.00 2.81 -9.05
N GLY A 59 -4.48 2.98 -7.84
CA GLY A 59 -3.08 3.35 -7.59
C GLY A 59 -2.08 2.33 -8.13
N ALA A 60 -2.37 1.04 -8.01
CA ALA A 60 -1.55 -0.04 -8.56
C ALA A 60 -1.51 0.01 -10.09
N LYS A 61 -2.68 0.12 -10.75
CA LYS A 61 -2.75 0.26 -12.22
C LYS A 61 -1.97 1.46 -12.73
N ALA A 62 -2.13 2.62 -12.08
CA ALA A 62 -1.38 3.83 -12.42
C ALA A 62 0.14 3.63 -12.22
N SER A 63 0.55 3.02 -11.10
CA SER A 63 1.97 2.78 -10.80
C SER A 63 2.65 1.89 -11.83
N VAL A 64 1.95 0.85 -12.32
CA VAL A 64 2.46 -0.04 -13.36
C VAL A 64 2.48 0.65 -14.73
N SER A 65 1.44 1.44 -15.06
CA SER A 65 1.32 2.10 -16.37
C SER A 65 2.29 3.27 -16.57
N PHE A 66 2.59 4.04 -15.52
CA PHE A 66 3.39 5.27 -15.62
C PHE A 66 4.83 5.10 -15.07
N GLY A 67 5.14 3.96 -14.45
CA GLY A 67 6.49 3.58 -14.02
C GLY A 67 7.06 4.38 -12.84
N GLY A 68 8.38 4.22 -12.63
CA GLY A 68 9.06 4.68 -11.41
C GLY A 68 9.12 6.20 -11.19
N ALA A 69 9.14 7.00 -12.27
CA ALA A 69 9.18 8.47 -12.15
C ALA A 69 7.86 9.03 -11.61
N PHE A 70 6.72 8.47 -12.07
CA PHE A 70 5.40 8.81 -11.57
C PHE A 70 5.24 8.47 -10.08
N ILE A 71 5.74 7.30 -9.66
CA ILE A 71 5.72 6.89 -8.24
C ILE A 71 6.48 7.91 -7.37
N LYS A 72 7.67 8.36 -7.80
CA LYS A 72 8.45 9.37 -7.07
C LYS A 72 7.72 10.71 -6.99
N LEU A 73 7.10 11.16 -8.08
CA LEU A 73 6.35 12.42 -8.12
C LEU A 73 5.19 12.40 -7.12
N ILE A 74 4.35 11.36 -7.17
CA ILE A 74 3.22 11.19 -6.24
C ILE A 74 3.71 11.14 -4.79
N LEU A 75 4.81 10.42 -4.53
CA LEU A 75 5.42 10.35 -3.19
C LEU A 75 5.85 11.73 -2.69
N PHE A 76 6.54 12.52 -3.51
CA PHE A 76 6.95 13.88 -3.13
C PHE A 76 5.74 14.77 -2.86
N MET A 77 4.71 14.74 -3.72
CA MET A 77 3.49 15.51 -3.47
C MET A 77 2.79 15.10 -2.17
N ALA A 78 2.65 13.80 -1.91
CA ALA A 78 2.04 13.28 -0.69
C ALA A 78 2.81 13.73 0.57
N LEU A 79 4.15 13.64 0.54
CA LEU A 79 4.99 14.09 1.64
C LEU A 79 4.90 15.60 1.86
N SER A 80 4.91 16.40 0.79
CA SER A 80 4.75 17.86 0.89
C SER A 80 3.40 18.23 1.52
N LEU A 81 2.31 17.59 1.09
CA LEU A 81 0.99 17.81 1.69
C LEU A 81 0.96 17.42 3.17
N MET A 82 1.60 16.31 3.53
CA MET A 82 1.64 15.83 4.91
C MET A 82 2.49 16.71 5.84
N ILE A 83 3.45 17.47 5.30
CA ILE A 83 4.28 18.41 6.08
C ILE A 83 3.57 19.75 6.29
N VAL A 84 2.78 20.18 5.30
CA VAL A 84 2.06 21.47 5.33
C VAL A 84 0.81 21.41 6.21
N ASN A 85 0.31 20.21 6.50
CA ASN A 85 -0.83 19.93 7.37
C ASN A 85 -0.36 19.55 8.79
#